data_AF-A0A931IAE5-F1
#
_entry.id   AF-A0A931IAE5-F1
#
_cell.length_a   1.000
_cell.length_b   1.000
_cell.length_c   1.000
_cell.angle_alpha   90.00
_cell.angle_beta   90.00
_cell.angle_gamma   90.00
#
_symmetry.space_group_name_H-M   'P 1'
#
loop_
_entity.id
_entity.type
_entity.pdbx_description
1 polymer ?
#
loop_
_entity_poly.entity_id
_entity_poly.type
_entity_poly.pdbx_seq_one_letter_code
_entity_poly.pdbx_strand_id
1 'polypeptide(L)'
;MDCTRGEMVAIAAINEILEQLVAYGMEPESLRGVTDVEIDAMAAEQNAPAVPAAVRAMMRAIGAKQGDFQIVGDFYLGALDTEWKSQVLEFWDEVPVERRPFEDSEHMLVIADYQSSAAAVIDGARLTEPDPPVWWIAEDGSVDRIDSVTRFFRGAARGVESLIDRRRERRGSSG
;
A
#
# COMPACT_ATOMS: atom_id res chain seq x y z
N MET A 1 14.61 17.73 12.15
CA MET A 1 13.27 17.77 11.52
C MET A 1 12.32 17.21 12.55
N ASP A 2 11.49 18.05 13.14
CA ASP A 2 10.48 17.59 14.08
C ASP A 2 9.34 16.96 13.29
N CYS A 3 9.04 15.69 13.60
CA CYS A 3 7.91 14.98 13.02
C CYS A 3 6.63 15.72 13.41
N THR A 4 5.78 16.05 12.43
CA THR A 4 4.55 16.77 12.70
C THR A 4 3.58 15.89 13.47
N ARG A 5 2.62 16.50 14.18
CA ARG A 5 1.57 15.76 14.89
C ARG A 5 0.78 14.84 13.93
N GLY A 6 0.55 15.26 12.70
CA GLY A 6 -0.17 14.46 11.70
C GLY A 6 0.60 13.20 11.29
N GLU A 7 1.91 13.33 11.08
CA GLU A 7 2.80 12.20 10.78
C GLU A 7 2.84 11.18 11.93
N MET A 8 2.96 11.65 13.17
CA MET A 8 2.94 10.75 14.34
C MET A 8 1.63 9.97 14.44
N VAL A 9 0.49 10.60 14.15
CA VAL A 9 -0.83 9.94 14.17
C VAL A 9 -0.92 8.88 13.07
N ALA A 10 -0.49 9.21 11.84
CA ALA A 10 -0.49 8.28 10.71
C ALA A 10 0.39 7.06 10.98
N ILE A 11 1.61 7.27 11.49
CA ILE A 11 2.55 6.19 11.82
C ILE A 11 1.96 5.29 12.92
N ALA A 12 1.41 5.88 13.98
CA ALA A 12 0.80 5.12 15.08
C ALA A 12 -0.37 4.26 14.59
N ALA A 13 -1.21 4.76 13.68
CA ALA A 13 -2.36 4.02 13.17
C ALA A 13 -1.96 2.79 12.34
N ILE A 14 -0.89 2.90 11.53
CA ILE A 14 -0.35 1.75 10.77
C ILE A 14 0.24 0.70 11.71
N ASN A 15 0.99 1.12 12.73
CA ASN A 15 1.55 0.19 13.71
C ASN A 15 0.46 -0.53 14.51
N GLU A 16 -0.60 0.20 14.90
CA GLU A 16 -1.75 -0.38 15.60
C GLU A 16 -2.46 -1.47 14.76
N ILE A 17 -2.57 -1.29 13.42
CA ILE A 17 -3.11 -2.33 12.53
C ILE A 17 -2.29 -3.62 12.62
N LEU A 18 -0.96 -3.49 12.59
CA LEU A 18 -0.06 -4.64 12.63
C LEU A 18 -0.07 -5.34 13.98
N GLU A 19 -0.04 -4.57 15.08
CA GLU A 19 -0.14 -5.10 16.44
C GLU A 19 -1.43 -5.91 16.62
N GLN A 20 -2.55 -5.40 16.10
CA GLN A 20 -3.83 -6.10 16.11
C GLN A 20 -3.80 -7.38 15.27
N LEU A 21 -3.18 -7.38 14.09
CA LEU A 21 -3.02 -8.58 13.26
C LEU A 21 -2.15 -9.66 13.94
N VAL A 22 -1.05 -9.27 14.57
CA VAL A 22 -0.19 -10.19 15.32
C VAL A 22 -0.99 -10.79 16.49
N ALA A 23 -1.72 -9.96 17.24
CA ALA A 23 -2.62 -10.44 18.29
C ALA A 23 -3.73 -11.36 17.74
N TYR A 24 -4.16 -11.12 16.50
CA TYR A 24 -5.14 -11.96 15.79
C TYR A 24 -4.56 -13.30 15.34
N GLY A 25 -3.23 -13.49 15.36
CA GLY A 25 -2.56 -14.75 15.02
C GLY A 25 -1.74 -14.73 13.75
N MET A 26 -1.40 -13.56 13.21
CA MET A 26 -0.38 -13.43 12.18
C MET A 26 1.01 -13.68 12.78
N GLU A 27 1.86 -14.43 12.06
CA GLU A 27 3.23 -14.70 12.50
C GLU A 27 4.13 -13.48 12.21
N PRO A 28 4.64 -12.75 13.22
CA PRO A 28 5.43 -11.54 13.00
C PRO A 28 6.74 -11.81 12.23
N GLU A 29 7.30 -13.02 12.35
CA GLU A 29 8.52 -13.46 11.62
C GLU A 29 8.28 -13.64 10.11
N SER A 30 7.00 -13.65 9.70
CA SER A 30 6.63 -13.62 8.29
C SER A 30 6.82 -12.24 7.65
N LEU A 31 6.98 -11.18 8.47
CA LEU A 31 7.13 -9.80 8.03
C LEU A 31 8.57 -9.31 8.10
N ARG A 32 8.95 -8.46 7.15
CA ARG A 32 10.19 -7.69 7.18
C ARG A 32 9.98 -6.38 6.44
N GLY A 33 10.36 -5.28 7.07
CA GLY A 33 10.32 -3.97 6.44
C GLY A 33 11.59 -3.58 5.70
N VAL A 34 11.57 -2.36 5.19
CA VAL A 34 12.69 -1.69 4.52
C VAL A 34 13.09 -0.41 5.27
N THR A 35 14.31 0.05 5.00
CA THR A 35 14.88 1.27 5.55
C THR A 35 14.37 2.52 4.82
N ASP A 36 14.53 3.69 5.44
CA ASP A 36 14.15 4.96 4.80
C ASP A 36 14.93 5.23 3.51
N VAL A 37 16.19 4.83 3.45
CA VAL A 37 17.02 4.97 2.25
C VAL A 37 16.44 4.16 1.09
N GLU A 38 15.97 2.93 1.37
CA GLU A 38 15.35 2.09 0.35
C GLU A 38 13.97 2.65 -0.08
N ILE A 39 13.21 3.20 0.86
CA ILE A 39 11.92 3.87 0.56
C ILE A 39 12.14 5.10 -0.32
N ASP A 40 13.14 5.93 0.00
CA ASP A 40 13.48 7.12 -0.76
C ASP A 40 13.99 6.76 -2.16
N ALA A 41 14.76 5.67 -2.30
CA ALA A 41 15.21 5.16 -3.59
C ALA A 41 14.04 4.71 -4.48
N MET A 42 13.10 3.93 -3.93
CA MET A 42 11.89 3.51 -4.64
C MET A 42 11.05 4.73 -5.08
N ALA A 43 10.88 5.72 -4.22
CA ALA A 43 10.13 6.93 -4.58
C ALA A 43 10.83 7.70 -5.71
N ALA A 44 12.17 7.81 -5.66
CA ALA A 44 12.95 8.45 -6.70
C ALA A 44 12.88 7.70 -8.05
N GLU A 45 12.94 6.37 -8.04
CA GLU A 45 12.76 5.51 -9.23
C GLU A 45 11.38 5.69 -9.86
N GLN A 46 10.38 5.97 -9.02
CA GLN A 46 9.03 6.32 -9.44
C GLN A 46 8.85 7.81 -9.74
N ASN A 47 9.88 8.67 -9.73
CA ASN A 47 9.72 10.12 -9.89
C ASN A 47 8.69 10.75 -8.91
N ALA A 48 8.55 10.18 -7.71
CA ALA A 48 7.70 10.71 -6.65
C ALA A 48 8.53 11.60 -5.71
N PRO A 49 8.23 12.91 -5.57
CA PRO A 49 9.05 13.84 -4.80
C PRO A 49 9.02 13.63 -3.29
N ALA A 50 8.06 12.87 -2.78
CA ALA A 50 7.92 12.56 -1.36
C ALA A 50 7.21 11.22 -1.13
N VAL A 51 7.38 10.67 0.06
CA VAL A 51 6.63 9.48 0.53
C VAL A 51 5.86 9.84 1.79
N PRO A 52 4.52 9.71 1.79
CA PRO A 52 3.69 9.96 2.96
C PRO A 52 4.10 9.15 4.20
N ALA A 53 3.89 9.72 5.38
CA ALA A 53 4.28 9.08 6.64
C ALA A 53 3.59 7.72 6.86
N ALA A 54 2.32 7.58 6.48
CA ALA A 54 1.61 6.30 6.52
C ALA A 54 2.25 5.23 5.61
N VAL A 55 2.63 5.60 4.38
CA VAL A 55 3.31 4.69 3.44
C VAL A 55 4.67 4.29 4.00
N ARG A 56 5.45 5.24 4.56
CA ARG A 56 6.72 4.93 5.22
C ARG A 56 6.55 3.93 6.35
N ALA A 57 5.55 4.12 7.21
CA ALA A 57 5.25 3.18 8.30
C ALA A 57 4.90 1.79 7.77
N MET A 58 4.06 1.71 6.73
CA MET A 58 3.69 0.45 6.08
C MET A 58 4.93 -0.27 5.51
N MET A 59 5.77 0.44 4.75
CA MET A 59 6.98 -0.09 4.14
C MET A 59 8.02 -0.55 5.18
N ARG A 60 8.20 0.20 6.27
CA ARG A 60 9.07 -0.19 7.39
C ARG A 60 8.57 -1.43 8.14
N ALA A 61 7.33 -1.85 7.92
CA ALA A 61 6.80 -3.08 8.48
C ALA A 61 6.85 -4.25 7.50
N ILE A 62 6.45 -4.03 6.23
CA ILE A 62 6.18 -5.13 5.28
C ILE A 62 6.92 -5.04 3.94
N GLY A 63 7.68 -3.97 3.70
CA GLY A 63 8.21 -3.64 2.37
C GLY A 63 9.32 -4.55 1.82
N ALA A 64 9.93 -5.42 2.63
CA ALA A 64 10.93 -6.40 2.19
C ALA A 64 10.42 -7.84 2.16
N LYS A 65 9.44 -8.16 3.02
CA LYS A 65 8.75 -9.45 3.09
C LYS A 65 7.37 -9.18 3.70
N GLN A 66 6.33 -9.39 2.91
CA GLN A 66 4.96 -9.02 3.29
C GLN A 66 4.17 -10.16 3.93
N GLY A 67 4.71 -11.38 3.97
CA GLY A 67 4.03 -12.53 4.58
C GLY A 67 2.65 -12.79 3.97
N ASP A 68 1.64 -12.94 4.83
CA ASP A 68 0.26 -13.23 4.41
C ASP A 68 -0.42 -12.08 3.65
N PHE A 69 0.15 -10.87 3.67
CA PHE A 69 -0.38 -9.75 2.85
C PHE A 69 -0.34 -10.04 1.35
N GLN A 70 0.49 -10.98 0.88
CA GLN A 70 0.54 -11.38 -0.52
C GLN A 70 -0.83 -11.86 -1.06
N ILE A 71 -1.74 -12.32 -0.19
CA ILE A 71 -3.09 -12.72 -0.61
C ILE A 71 -3.97 -11.53 -1.06
N VAL A 72 -3.58 -10.31 -0.68
CA VAL A 72 -4.28 -9.06 -0.96
C VAL A 72 -3.42 -8.09 -1.76
N GLY A 73 -2.41 -8.58 -2.49
CA GLY A 73 -1.54 -7.76 -3.34
C GLY A 73 -0.07 -7.78 -2.91
N ASP A 74 0.76 -7.21 -3.78
CA ASP A 74 2.20 -7.08 -3.62
C ASP A 74 2.57 -5.64 -3.24
N PHE A 75 3.10 -5.47 -2.04
CA PHE A 75 3.45 -4.19 -1.40
C PHE A 75 4.98 -4.00 -1.28
N TYR A 76 5.77 -5.01 -1.64
CA TYR A 76 7.22 -5.01 -1.43
C TYR A 76 7.95 -4.27 -2.55
N LEU A 77 9.15 -3.74 -2.25
CA LEU A 77 9.87 -2.87 -3.20
C LEU A 77 10.12 -3.49 -4.57
N GLY A 78 10.38 -4.79 -4.64
CA GLY A 78 10.65 -5.49 -5.90
C GLY A 78 9.42 -5.68 -6.79
N ALA A 79 8.22 -5.33 -6.34
CA ALA A 79 7.00 -5.27 -7.18
C ALA A 79 6.66 -3.82 -7.60
N LEU A 80 7.35 -2.81 -7.06
CA LEU A 80 7.00 -1.39 -7.22
C LEU A 80 8.09 -0.63 -8.00
N ASP A 81 8.57 -1.24 -9.08
CA ASP A 81 9.63 -0.71 -9.92
C ASP A 81 9.12 0.24 -11.03
N THR A 82 10.04 0.77 -11.82
CA THR A 82 9.74 1.69 -12.92
C THR A 82 8.92 1.04 -14.04
N GLU A 83 9.10 -0.27 -14.28
CA GLU A 83 8.33 -0.98 -15.30
C GLU A 83 6.87 -1.05 -14.89
N TRP A 84 6.60 -1.42 -13.64
CA TRP A 84 5.25 -1.44 -13.11
C TRP A 84 4.62 -0.03 -13.11
N LYS A 85 5.35 1.01 -12.68
CA LYS A 85 4.83 2.39 -12.77
C LYS A 85 4.45 2.77 -14.20
N SER A 86 5.23 2.36 -15.21
CA SER A 86 4.92 2.62 -16.61
C SER A 86 3.59 1.96 -17.02
N GLN A 87 3.35 0.73 -16.60
CA GLN A 87 2.08 0.03 -16.88
C GLN A 87 0.89 0.70 -16.19
N VAL A 88 1.06 1.17 -14.95
CA VAL A 88 0.01 1.89 -14.23
C VAL A 88 -0.34 3.22 -14.90
N LEU A 89 0.64 3.89 -15.52
CA LEU A 89 0.40 5.07 -16.36
C LEU A 89 -0.39 4.72 -17.63
N GLU A 90 -0.21 3.54 -18.21
CA GLU A 90 -1.04 3.07 -19.33
C GLU A 90 -2.50 2.83 -18.87
N PHE A 91 -2.70 2.22 -17.70
CA PHE A 91 -4.05 2.05 -17.12
C PHE A 91 -4.72 3.40 -16.88
N TRP A 92 -3.94 4.38 -16.44
CA TRP A 92 -4.39 5.74 -16.25
C TRP A 92 -4.85 6.39 -17.56
N ASP A 93 -4.20 6.08 -18.67
CA ASP A 93 -4.57 6.62 -19.98
C ASP A 93 -5.92 6.08 -20.50
N GLU A 94 -6.33 4.89 -20.05
CA GLU A 94 -7.65 4.32 -20.33
C GLU A 94 -8.78 4.99 -19.52
N VAL A 95 -8.46 5.72 -18.45
CA VAL A 95 -9.45 6.45 -17.65
C VAL A 95 -10.03 7.62 -18.47
N PRO A 96 -11.37 7.71 -18.65
CA PRO A 96 -11.99 8.84 -19.35
C PRO A 96 -11.61 10.18 -18.71
N VAL A 97 -11.24 11.17 -19.52
CA VAL A 97 -10.72 12.46 -19.06
C VAL A 97 -11.64 13.13 -18.04
N GLU A 98 -12.95 13.08 -18.25
CA GLU A 98 -13.97 13.63 -17.36
C GLU A 98 -14.11 12.89 -16.01
N ARG A 99 -13.46 11.72 -15.87
CA ARG A 99 -13.46 10.90 -14.66
C ARG A 99 -12.09 10.82 -13.99
N ARG A 100 -11.04 11.39 -14.58
CA ARG A 100 -9.68 11.38 -14.02
C ARG A 100 -9.61 12.20 -12.73
N PRO A 101 -9.40 11.58 -11.54
CA PRO A 101 -9.38 12.32 -10.28
C PRO A 101 -8.01 12.92 -9.89
N PHE A 102 -6.96 12.73 -10.70
CA PHE A 102 -5.59 13.14 -10.34
C PHE A 102 -5.30 14.58 -10.78
N GLU A 103 -4.65 15.31 -9.88
CA GLU A 103 -4.07 16.62 -10.15
C GLU A 103 -2.65 16.47 -10.74
N ASP A 104 -1.89 15.45 -10.32
CA ASP A 104 -0.52 15.18 -10.77
C ASP A 104 -0.25 13.67 -10.93
N SER A 105 -0.61 13.15 -12.11
CA SER A 105 -0.34 11.74 -12.45
C SER A 105 1.12 11.44 -12.77
N GLU A 106 1.89 12.43 -13.22
CA GLU A 106 3.30 12.24 -13.57
C GLU A 106 4.13 11.87 -12.33
N HIS A 107 3.86 12.53 -11.21
CA HIS A 107 4.56 12.30 -9.94
C HIS A 107 3.79 11.37 -9.00
N MET A 108 2.81 10.61 -9.50
CA MET A 108 2.07 9.65 -8.66
C MET A 108 3.03 8.62 -8.04
N LEU A 109 2.66 8.10 -6.87
CA LEU A 109 3.36 7.02 -6.18
C LEU A 109 2.51 5.75 -6.18
N VAL A 110 3.03 4.68 -6.77
CA VAL A 110 2.46 3.33 -6.72
C VAL A 110 2.90 2.65 -5.43
N ILE A 111 1.94 2.14 -4.65
CA ILE A 111 2.16 1.57 -3.32
C ILE A 111 1.74 0.09 -3.20
N ALA A 112 1.02 -0.45 -4.17
CA ALA A 112 0.74 -1.88 -4.27
C ALA A 112 0.42 -2.31 -5.72
N ASP A 113 0.83 -3.51 -6.07
CA ASP A 113 0.44 -4.25 -7.27
C ASP A 113 -0.63 -5.30 -6.92
N TYR A 114 -1.68 -5.38 -7.73
CA TYR A 114 -2.72 -6.40 -7.67
C TYR A 114 -2.67 -7.27 -8.92
N GLN A 115 -1.73 -8.21 -8.92
CA GLN A 115 -1.57 -9.25 -9.96
C GLN A 115 -1.43 -8.66 -11.36
N SER A 116 -0.76 -7.52 -11.47
CA SER A 116 -0.54 -6.77 -12.71
C SER A 116 -1.82 -6.36 -13.45
N SER A 117 -2.96 -6.34 -12.75
CA SER A 117 -4.28 -6.00 -13.31
C SER A 117 -4.91 -4.76 -12.68
N ALA A 118 -4.37 -4.36 -11.52
CA ALA A 118 -4.72 -3.11 -10.86
C ALA A 118 -3.59 -2.66 -9.93
N ALA A 119 -3.61 -1.39 -9.57
CA ALA A 119 -2.63 -0.80 -8.66
C ALA A 119 -3.30 0.11 -7.63
N ALA A 120 -2.72 0.16 -6.44
CA ALA A 120 -2.99 1.22 -5.48
C ALA A 120 -1.96 2.33 -5.65
N VAL A 121 -2.45 3.55 -5.82
CA VAL A 121 -1.64 4.73 -6.14
C VAL A 121 -2.06 5.94 -5.31
N ILE A 122 -1.13 6.89 -5.16
CA ILE A 122 -1.35 8.18 -4.53
C ILE A 122 -1.01 9.27 -5.55
N ASP A 123 -1.93 10.21 -5.75
CA ASP A 123 -1.72 11.40 -6.57
C ASP A 123 -0.48 12.20 -6.11
N GLY A 124 0.38 12.60 -7.06
CA GLY A 124 1.62 13.35 -6.80
C GLY A 124 1.39 14.63 -6.00
N ALA A 125 0.25 15.29 -6.21
CA ALA A 125 -0.12 16.53 -5.51
C ALA A 125 -0.37 16.33 -4.01
N ARG A 126 -0.58 15.08 -3.57
CA ARG A 126 -0.99 14.71 -2.21
C ARG A 126 0.14 14.07 -1.39
N LEU A 127 1.32 13.89 -1.98
CA LEU A 127 2.44 13.16 -1.34
C LEU A 127 3.00 13.82 -0.07
N THR A 128 2.67 15.10 0.17
CA THR A 128 3.06 15.82 1.40
C THR A 128 2.03 15.67 2.54
N GLU A 129 0.85 15.13 2.26
CA GLU A 129 -0.11 14.79 3.30
C GLU A 129 0.40 13.57 4.09
N PRO A 130 0.27 13.53 5.43
CA PRO A 130 0.77 12.40 6.20
C PRO A 130 0.09 11.05 5.90
N ASP A 131 -1.21 11.09 5.56
CA ASP A 131 -2.07 9.93 5.28
C ASP A 131 -3.05 10.28 4.14
N PRO A 132 -2.55 10.43 2.90
CA PRO A 132 -3.35 10.89 1.77
C PRO A 132 -4.33 9.80 1.31
N PRO A 133 -5.34 10.17 0.50
CA PRO A 133 -6.18 9.20 -0.19
C PRO A 133 -5.37 8.26 -1.07
N VAL A 134 -5.90 7.05 -1.24
CA VAL A 134 -5.40 6.04 -2.18
C VAL A 134 -6.43 5.87 -3.28
N TRP A 135 -5.97 5.78 -4.51
CA TRP A 135 -6.79 5.42 -5.65
C TRP A 135 -6.42 4.03 -6.11
N TRP A 136 -7.45 3.26 -6.39
CA TRP A 136 -7.33 1.97 -7.05
C TRP A 136 -7.56 2.20 -8.54
N ILE A 137 -6.59 1.85 -9.38
CA ILE A 137 -6.70 1.95 -10.84
C ILE A 137 -6.57 0.54 -11.40
N ALA A 138 -7.55 0.11 -12.19
CA ALA A 138 -7.53 -1.17 -12.88
C ALA A 138 -7.18 -1.00 -14.37
N GLU A 139 -6.72 -2.08 -15.00
CA GLU A 139 -6.36 -2.15 -16.43
C GLU A 139 -7.53 -1.70 -17.35
N ASP A 140 -8.77 -1.92 -16.93
CA ASP A 140 -9.96 -1.52 -17.71
C ASP A 140 -10.34 -0.04 -17.58
N GLY A 141 -9.49 0.77 -16.94
CA GLY A 141 -9.74 2.19 -16.69
C GLY A 141 -10.71 2.46 -15.53
N SER A 142 -11.11 1.44 -14.77
CA SER A 142 -11.90 1.62 -13.55
C SER A 142 -11.06 2.29 -12.46
N VAL A 143 -11.66 3.28 -11.78
CA VAL A 143 -11.00 4.00 -10.69
C VAL A 143 -11.91 4.07 -9.47
N ASP A 144 -11.40 3.63 -8.33
CA ASP A 144 -12.05 3.74 -7.03
C ASP A 144 -11.17 4.53 -6.04
N ARG A 145 -11.81 5.24 -5.11
CA ARG A 145 -11.13 6.04 -4.08
C ARG A 145 -11.28 5.43 -2.70
N ILE A 146 -10.17 5.37 -1.98
CA ILE A 146 -10.08 5.01 -0.57
C ILE A 146 -9.58 6.25 0.19
N ASP A 147 -10.27 6.59 1.28
CA ASP A 147 -10.08 7.88 1.96
C ASP A 147 -8.64 8.13 2.46
N SER A 148 -7.90 7.07 2.80
CA SER A 148 -6.52 7.19 3.27
C SER A 148 -5.69 5.91 3.10
N VAL A 149 -4.36 6.03 3.19
CA VAL A 149 -3.42 4.88 3.24
C VAL A 149 -3.71 4.00 4.44
N THR A 150 -4.00 4.59 5.60
CA THR A 150 -4.42 3.84 6.81
C THR A 150 -5.68 3.01 6.54
N ARG A 151 -6.69 3.60 5.89
CA ARG A 151 -7.94 2.89 5.57
C ARG A 151 -7.69 1.76 4.56
N PHE A 152 -6.88 2.02 3.55
CA PHE A 152 -6.44 1.02 2.58
C PHE A 152 -5.75 -0.16 3.28
N PHE A 153 -4.75 0.12 4.11
CA PHE A 153 -3.99 -0.89 4.83
C PHE A 153 -4.85 -1.69 5.82
N ARG A 154 -5.83 -1.04 6.47
CA ARG A 154 -6.84 -1.73 7.30
C ARG A 154 -7.70 -2.70 6.47
N GLY A 155 -8.02 -2.36 5.22
CA GLY A 155 -8.71 -3.25 4.28
C GLY A 155 -7.87 -4.48 3.95
N ALA A 156 -6.59 -4.28 3.64
CA ALA A 156 -5.63 -5.36 3.41
C ALA A 156 -5.52 -6.30 4.63
N ALA A 157 -5.42 -5.73 5.84
CA ALA A 157 -5.39 -6.47 7.09
C ALA A 157 -6.60 -7.41 7.28
N ARG A 158 -7.82 -6.96 6.94
CA ARG A 158 -9.02 -7.82 7.00
C ARG A 158 -8.95 -9.02 6.06
N GLY A 159 -8.28 -8.88 4.91
CA GLY A 159 -8.02 -10.01 4.03
C GLY A 159 -7.10 -11.05 4.66
N VAL A 160 -6.09 -10.60 5.42
CA VAL A 160 -5.21 -11.48 6.21
C VAL A 160 -5.97 -12.16 7.34
N GLU A 161 -6.82 -11.44 8.09
CA GLU A 161 -7.69 -12.03 9.12
C GLU A 161 -8.55 -13.17 8.54
N SER A 162 -9.17 -12.93 7.38
CA SER A 162 -9.97 -13.93 6.66
C SER A 162 -9.15 -15.15 6.22
N LEU A 163 -7.85 -15.01 5.98
CA LEU A 163 -6.95 -16.13 5.70
C LEU A 163 -6.64 -16.93 6.96
N ILE A 164 -6.38 -16.24 8.08
CA ILE A 164 -6.13 -16.87 9.39
C ILE A 164 -7.33 -17.70 9.82
N ASP A 165 -8.55 -17.17 9.70
CA ASP A 165 -9.78 -17.89 10.07
C ASP A 165 -9.98 -19.16 9.24
N ARG A 166 -9.81 -19.08 7.92
CA ARG A 166 -9.87 -20.26 7.04
C ARG A 166 -8.84 -21.33 7.40
N ARG A 167 -7.65 -20.94 7.87
CA ARG A 167 -6.63 -21.91 8.35
C ARG A 167 -7.05 -22.56 9.66
N ARG A 168 -7.69 -21.84 10.58
CA ARG A 168 -8.23 -22.37 11.85
C ARG A 168 -9.32 -23.40 11.60
N GLU A 169 -10.27 -23.09 10.73
CA GLU A 169 -11.38 -23.99 10.36
C GLU A 169 -10.87 -25.31 9.78
N ARG A 170 -9.90 -25.25 8.85
CA ARG A 170 -9.31 -26.47 8.24
C ARG A 170 -8.60 -27.37 9.25
N ARG A 171 -7.98 -26.78 10.28
CA ARG A 171 -7.31 -27.54 11.37
C ARG A 171 -8.33 -28.19 12.31
N GLY A 172 -9.49 -27.55 12.53
CA GLY A 172 -10.57 -28.08 13.37
C GLY A 172 -11.37 -29.22 12.74
N SER A 173 -11.47 -29.28 11.41
CA SER A 173 -12.23 -30.32 10.69
C SER A 173 -11.45 -31.64 10.46
N SER A 174 -10.21 -31.74 10.96
CA SER A 174 -9.34 -32.93 10.80
C SER A 174 -9.20 -33.76 12.08
N GLY A 175 -10.02 -33.50 13.11
CA GLY A 175 -10.06 -34.25 14.38
C GLY A 175 -11.44 -34.86 14.63
#